data_AF-A0A1B6KB62-F1
#
_entry.id   AF-A0A1B6KB62-F1
#
_cell.length_a   1.000
_cell.length_b   1.000
_cell.length_c   1.000
_cell.angle_alpha   90.00
_cell.angle_beta   90.00
_cell.angle_gamma   90.00
#
_symmetry.space_group_name_H-M   'P 1'
#
loop_
_entity.id
_entity.type
_entity.pdbx_description
1 polymer ?
#
loop_
_entity_poly.entity_id
_entity_poly.type
_entity_poly.pdbx_seq_one_letter_code
_entity_poly.pdbx_strand_id
1 'polypeptide(L)'
;MHLLRIQLITSIVIFVLVEVTVGDDVNLYSVDRTVVRLLSKPLPGTGNLLLNNIRLYNSTLSKILGLFVRKDMKVATIAEILWERNGPRFLVRRMDDELLQVTYGWSLHELKTMYELLNETQDIWRLLRMEYSKMLTERLQQEGIIGNSADEKL
;
A
#
# COMPACT_ATOMS: atom_id res chain seq x y z
N MET A 1 42.71 -33.94 15.68
CA MET A 1 41.34 -33.95 16.26
C MET A 1 41.00 -32.62 16.96
N HIS A 2 41.12 -31.48 16.27
CA HIS A 2 40.59 -30.18 16.73
C HIS A 2 40.08 -29.29 15.58
N LEU A 3 40.33 -29.66 14.32
CA LEU A 3 39.78 -29.03 13.11
C LEU A 3 38.26 -29.20 12.93
N LEU A 4 37.60 -30.02 13.77
CA LEU A 4 36.15 -30.29 13.71
C LEU A 4 35.29 -29.32 14.54
N ARG A 5 35.89 -28.38 15.30
CA ARG A 5 35.12 -27.44 16.16
C ARG A 5 34.85 -26.07 15.54
N ILE A 6 35.53 -25.71 14.46
CA ILE A 6 35.38 -24.38 13.82
C ILE A 6 34.21 -24.35 12.81
N GLN A 7 33.80 -25.50 12.26
CA GLN A 7 32.70 -25.57 11.29
C GLN A 7 31.30 -25.36 11.89
N LEU A 8 31.15 -25.45 13.21
CA LEU A 8 29.85 -25.26 13.86
C LEU A 8 29.51 -23.79 14.13
N ILE A 9 30.49 -22.89 14.19
CA ILE A 9 30.25 -21.47 14.46
C ILE A 9 29.97 -20.69 13.16
N THR A 10 30.48 -21.15 12.01
CA THR A 10 30.13 -20.56 10.71
C THR A 10 28.69 -20.87 10.27
N SER A 11 28.09 -21.97 10.73
CA SER A 11 26.70 -22.29 10.40
C SER A 11 25.66 -21.48 11.16
N ILE A 12 26.01 -20.89 12.32
CA ILE A 12 25.09 -19.99 13.05
C ILE A 12 25.06 -18.60 12.40
N VAL A 13 26.15 -18.19 11.74
CA VAL A 13 26.22 -16.90 11.03
C VAL A 13 25.47 -16.93 9.70
N ILE A 14 25.25 -18.09 9.10
CA ILE A 14 24.51 -18.21 7.82
C ILE A 14 22.99 -18.32 8.04
N PHE A 15 22.51 -18.64 9.25
CA PHE A 15 21.07 -18.82 9.50
C PHE A 15 20.34 -17.57 10.04
N VAL A 16 21.05 -16.48 10.37
CA VAL A 16 20.43 -15.20 10.77
C VAL A 16 20.32 -14.21 9.59
N LEU A 17 20.86 -14.58 8.43
CA LEU A 17 20.53 -13.98 7.13
C LEU A 17 19.46 -14.78 6.40
N VAL A 18 18.51 -15.38 7.13
CA VAL A 18 17.15 -15.44 6.58
C VAL A 18 16.64 -14.01 6.68
N GLU A 19 17.08 -13.18 5.73
CA GLU A 19 16.24 -12.12 5.23
C GLU A 19 14.88 -12.79 5.03
N VAL A 20 13.92 -12.43 5.87
CA VAL A 20 12.53 -12.45 5.46
C VAL A 20 12.50 -11.47 4.30
N THR A 21 12.90 -11.95 3.12
CA THR A 21 12.52 -11.38 1.85
C THR A 21 11.02 -11.30 1.98
N VAL A 22 10.53 -10.07 2.12
CA VAL A 22 9.12 -9.75 2.11
C VAL A 22 8.61 -10.41 0.83
N GLY A 23 8.02 -11.60 1.00
CA GLY A 23 7.70 -12.49 -0.12
C GLY A 23 6.86 -11.72 -1.12
N ASP A 24 7.38 -11.71 -2.35
CA ASP A 24 6.90 -11.02 -3.53
C ASP A 24 6.73 -9.50 -3.35
N ASP A 25 7.73 -8.74 -3.82
CA ASP A 25 7.67 -7.28 -3.99
C ASP A 25 6.63 -6.91 -5.06
N VAL A 26 5.35 -7.11 -4.72
CA VAL A 26 4.23 -6.50 -5.44
C VAL A 26 4.38 -5.00 -5.25
N ASN A 27 4.99 -4.37 -6.25
CA ASN A 27 5.21 -2.95 -6.26
C ASN A 27 3.86 -2.24 -6.39
N LEU A 28 3.39 -1.63 -5.31
CA LEU A 28 2.12 -0.90 -5.25
C LEU A 28 1.98 0.11 -6.42
N TYR A 29 3.09 0.69 -6.87
CA TYR A 29 3.12 1.61 -8.02
C TYR A 29 2.85 0.92 -9.37
N SER A 30 3.32 -0.32 -9.58
CA SER A 30 3.05 -1.05 -10.82
C SER A 30 1.58 -1.48 -10.90
N VAL A 31 1.02 -1.90 -9.77
CA VAL A 31 -0.41 -2.24 -9.65
C VAL A 31 -1.27 -0.98 -9.90
N ASP A 32 -0.95 0.14 -9.25
CA ASP A 32 -1.65 1.42 -9.47
C ASP A 32 -1.62 1.86 -10.94
N ARG A 33 -0.46 1.78 -11.62
CA ARG A 33 -0.37 2.07 -13.07
C ARG A 33 -1.28 1.16 -13.90
N THR A 34 -1.35 -0.11 -13.54
CA THR A 34 -2.17 -1.09 -14.24
C THR A 34 -3.65 -0.80 -14.08
N VAL A 35 -4.10 -0.48 -12.86
CA VAL A 35 -5.48 -0.07 -12.59
C VAL A 35 -5.83 1.21 -13.35
N VAL A 36 -4.98 2.25 -13.28
CA VAL A 36 -5.19 3.50 -14.04
C VAL A 36 -5.32 3.23 -15.54
N ARG A 37 -4.45 2.39 -16.10
CA ARG A 37 -4.49 2.04 -17.54
C ARG A 37 -5.80 1.36 -17.91
N LEU A 38 -6.23 0.36 -17.12
CA LEU A 38 -7.43 -0.42 -17.41
C LEU A 38 -8.70 0.43 -17.27
N LEU A 39 -8.78 1.31 -16.27
CA LEU A 39 -9.89 2.26 -16.13
C LEU A 39 -9.93 3.31 -17.26
N SER A 40 -8.77 3.76 -17.74
CA SER A 40 -8.71 4.84 -18.75
C SER A 40 -8.85 4.33 -20.19
N LYS A 41 -8.44 3.09 -20.44
CA LYS A 41 -8.42 2.46 -21.77
C LYS A 41 -8.83 0.99 -21.59
N PRO A 42 -10.13 0.72 -21.36
CA PRO A 42 -10.59 -0.64 -21.16
C PRO A 42 -10.34 -1.47 -22.41
N LEU A 43 -9.96 -2.74 -22.22
CA LEU A 43 -9.73 -3.70 -23.29
C LEU A 43 -10.64 -4.91 -23.07
N PRO A 44 -11.34 -5.41 -24.11
CA PRO A 44 -12.17 -6.60 -23.99
C PRO A 44 -11.42 -7.78 -23.36
N GLY A 45 -12.10 -8.55 -22.51
CA GLY A 45 -11.53 -9.68 -21.79
C GLY A 45 -10.61 -9.34 -20.60
N THR A 46 -10.38 -8.05 -20.31
CA THR A 46 -9.50 -7.63 -19.19
C THR A 46 -10.23 -7.13 -17.93
N GLY A 47 -11.56 -7.25 -17.88
CA GLY A 47 -12.35 -6.83 -16.71
C GLY A 47 -11.94 -7.55 -15.42
N ASN A 48 -11.81 -8.88 -15.46
CA ASN A 48 -11.35 -9.64 -14.28
C ASN A 48 -9.93 -9.25 -13.85
N LEU A 49 -9.06 -8.89 -14.81
CA LEU A 49 -7.72 -8.40 -14.50
C LEU A 49 -7.79 -7.07 -13.73
N LEU A 50 -8.69 -6.16 -14.11
CA LEU A 50 -8.92 -4.91 -13.37
C LEU A 50 -9.33 -5.19 -11.92
N LEU A 51 -10.38 -6.00 -11.71
CA LEU A 51 -10.86 -6.33 -10.35
C LEU A 51 -9.77 -6.98 -9.51
N ASN A 52 -8.99 -7.90 -10.10
CA ASN A 52 -7.89 -8.55 -9.39
C ASN A 52 -6.74 -7.60 -9.05
N ASN A 53 -6.45 -6.61 -9.90
CA ASN A 53 -5.45 -5.59 -9.58
C ASN A 53 -5.92 -4.67 -8.45
N ILE A 54 -7.21 -4.31 -8.39
CA ILE A 54 -7.73 -3.51 -7.26
C ILE A 54 -7.68 -4.33 -5.97
N ARG A 55 -8.08 -5.62 -5.98
CA ARG A 55 -7.95 -6.52 -4.82
C ARG A 55 -6.50 -6.65 -4.35
N LEU A 56 -5.58 -6.85 -5.28
CA LEU A 56 -4.15 -6.91 -4.99
C LEU A 56 -3.68 -5.61 -4.34
N TYR A 57 -4.09 -4.47 -4.90
CA TYR A 57 -3.79 -3.16 -4.33
C TYR A 57 -4.31 -3.02 -2.89
N ASN A 58 -5.57 -3.38 -2.62
CA ASN A 58 -6.17 -3.33 -1.28
C ASN A 58 -5.42 -4.20 -0.28
N SER A 59 -5.06 -5.43 -0.68
CA SER A 59 -4.28 -6.35 0.14
C SER A 59 -2.88 -5.80 0.45
N THR A 60 -2.17 -5.31 -0.57
CA THR A 60 -0.84 -4.72 -0.41
C THR A 60 -0.87 -3.46 0.45
N LEU A 61 -1.85 -2.57 0.23
CA LEU A 61 -1.99 -1.34 1.01
C LEU A 61 -2.35 -1.65 2.48
N SER A 62 -3.20 -2.65 2.73
CA SER A 62 -3.52 -3.10 4.09
C SER A 62 -2.28 -3.67 4.81
N LYS A 63 -1.43 -4.42 4.11
CA LYS A 63 -0.15 -4.91 4.64
C LYS A 63 0.76 -3.74 4.99
N ILE A 64 0.87 -2.74 4.12
CA ILE A 64 1.63 -1.51 4.37
C ILE A 64 1.11 -0.78 5.61
N LEU A 65 -0.20 -0.59 5.73
CA LEU A 65 -0.82 0.02 6.91
C LEU A 65 -0.45 -0.76 8.19
N GLY A 66 -0.60 -2.08 8.17
CA GLY A 66 -0.28 -2.92 9.33
C GLY A 66 1.20 -2.83 9.75
N LEU A 67 2.12 -2.77 8.78
CA LEU A 67 3.55 -2.58 9.04
C LEU A 67 3.86 -1.17 9.55
N PHE A 68 3.22 -0.15 8.97
CA PHE A 68 3.40 1.25 9.35
C PHE A 68 2.93 1.51 10.79
N VAL A 69 1.76 0.99 11.17
CA VAL A 69 1.22 1.07 12.55
C VAL A 69 2.16 0.40 13.55
N ARG A 70 2.83 -0.68 13.17
CA ARG A 70 3.86 -1.36 13.97
C ARG A 70 5.21 -0.64 13.98
N LYS A 71 5.27 0.57 13.42
CA LYS A 71 6.49 1.40 13.30
C LYS A 71 7.61 0.71 12.52
N ASP A 72 7.27 -0.20 11.59
CA ASP A 72 8.24 -0.73 10.64
C ASP A 72 8.55 0.35 9.60
N MET A 73 9.70 0.99 9.75
CA MET A 73 10.12 2.10 8.90
C MET A 73 10.42 1.69 7.46
N LYS A 74 10.53 0.39 7.15
CA LYS A 74 10.72 -0.08 5.76
C LYS A 74 9.58 0.34 4.83
N VAL A 75 8.38 0.53 5.38
CA VAL A 75 7.20 0.97 4.60
C VAL A 75 6.94 2.47 4.68
N ALA A 76 7.73 3.23 5.46
CA ALA A 76 7.51 4.66 5.66
C ALA A 76 7.63 5.46 4.35
N THR A 77 8.60 5.11 3.51
CA THR A 77 8.78 5.73 2.18
C THR A 77 7.56 5.51 1.27
N ILE A 78 6.88 4.36 1.37
CA ILE A 78 5.67 4.12 0.58
C ILE A 78 4.52 5.01 1.08
N ALA A 79 4.36 5.13 2.40
CA ALA A 79 3.35 6.00 3.01
C ALA A 79 3.60 7.47 2.66
N GLU A 80 4.85 7.92 2.66
CA GLU A 80 5.27 9.26 2.23
C GLU A 80 4.94 9.52 0.76
N ILE A 81 5.31 8.62 -0.15
CA ILE A 81 4.98 8.74 -1.58
C ILE A 81 3.46 8.85 -1.80
N LEU A 82 2.67 8.05 -1.06
CA LEU A 82 1.20 8.14 -1.15
C LEU A 82 0.67 9.45 -0.58
N TRP A 83 1.24 9.94 0.52
CA TRP A 83 0.92 11.23 1.12
C TRP A 83 1.16 12.39 0.15
N GLU A 84 2.36 12.48 -0.43
CA GLU A 84 2.73 13.51 -1.40
C GLU A 84 1.83 13.52 -2.63
N ARG A 85 1.35 12.35 -3.04
CA ARG A 85 0.44 12.18 -4.19
C ARG A 85 -1.03 12.34 -3.84
N ASN A 86 -1.36 12.56 -2.57
CA ASN A 86 -2.73 12.57 -2.06
C ASN A 86 -3.51 11.27 -2.34
N GLY A 87 -2.80 10.14 -2.36
CA GLY A 87 -3.36 8.78 -2.45
C GLY A 87 -3.12 8.03 -3.77
N PRO A 88 -3.80 6.87 -3.93
CA PRO A 88 -3.77 6.08 -5.16
C PRO A 88 -4.29 6.89 -6.37
N ARG A 89 -3.61 6.80 -7.51
CA ARG A 89 -3.94 7.65 -8.68
C ARG A 89 -5.24 7.26 -9.33
N PHE A 90 -5.68 6.01 -9.19
CA PHE A 90 -6.93 5.56 -9.78
C PHE A 90 -8.17 6.07 -9.04
N LEU A 91 -8.07 6.48 -7.75
CA LEU A 91 -9.22 6.98 -6.99
C LEU A 91 -9.72 8.36 -7.47
N VAL A 92 -8.86 9.16 -8.10
CA VAL A 92 -9.22 10.49 -8.62
C VAL A 92 -9.62 10.46 -10.10
N ARG A 93 -9.72 9.27 -10.70
CA ARG A 93 -10.08 9.14 -12.12
C ARG A 93 -11.59 9.16 -12.29
N ARG A 94 -12.05 9.98 -13.24
CA ARG A 94 -13.43 9.90 -13.74
C ARG A 94 -13.58 8.58 -14.50
N MET A 95 -14.59 7.81 -14.13
CA MET A 95 -14.94 6.55 -14.77
C MET A 95 -16.16 6.76 -15.67
N ASP A 96 -16.19 6.03 -16.78
CA ASP A 96 -17.33 5.96 -17.68
C ASP A 96 -17.95 4.57 -17.52
N ASP A 97 -18.99 4.48 -16.70
CA ASP A 97 -19.62 3.22 -16.31
C ASP A 97 -20.19 2.47 -17.52
N GLU A 98 -20.76 3.20 -18.49
CA GLU A 98 -21.31 2.61 -19.71
C GLU A 98 -20.18 2.02 -20.56
N LEU A 99 -19.10 2.77 -20.77
CA LEU A 99 -17.93 2.29 -21.50
C LEU A 99 -17.32 1.04 -20.83
N LEU A 100 -17.19 1.02 -19.50
CA LEU A 100 -16.64 -0.11 -18.76
C LEU A 100 -17.54 -1.34 -18.86
N GLN A 101 -18.86 -1.17 -18.71
CA GLN A 101 -19.82 -2.26 -18.85
C GLN A 101 -19.79 -2.87 -20.24
N VAL A 102 -19.88 -2.03 -21.27
CA VAL A 102 -19.88 -2.47 -22.68
C VAL A 102 -18.56 -3.15 -23.04
N THR A 103 -17.42 -2.56 -22.66
CA THR A 103 -16.11 -3.07 -23.07
C THR A 103 -15.74 -4.38 -22.35
N TYR A 104 -16.08 -4.51 -21.08
CA TYR A 104 -15.77 -5.71 -20.31
C TYR A 104 -16.85 -6.79 -20.34
N GLY A 105 -18.03 -6.49 -20.90
CA GLY A 105 -19.20 -7.38 -20.80
C GLY A 105 -19.68 -7.54 -19.37
N TRP A 106 -19.49 -6.51 -18.54
CA TRP A 106 -19.90 -6.53 -17.13
C TRP A 106 -21.39 -6.31 -16.99
N SER A 107 -21.99 -7.05 -16.05
CA SER A 107 -23.30 -6.71 -15.53
C SER A 107 -23.18 -5.61 -14.48
N LEU A 108 -24.33 -5.17 -13.97
CA LEU A 108 -24.38 -4.26 -12.83
C LEU A 108 -23.66 -4.84 -11.60
N HIS A 109 -23.60 -6.17 -11.46
CA HIS A 109 -22.94 -6.83 -10.34
C HIS A 109 -21.41 -6.61 -10.34
N GLU A 110 -20.74 -6.79 -11.48
CA GLU A 110 -19.30 -6.53 -11.58
C GLU A 110 -18.98 -5.05 -11.42
N LEU A 111 -19.82 -4.16 -11.98
CA LEU A 111 -19.65 -2.72 -11.78
C LEU A 111 -19.76 -2.36 -10.28
N LYS A 112 -20.77 -2.90 -9.59
CA LYS A 112 -20.92 -2.71 -8.14
C LYS A 112 -19.71 -3.25 -7.38
N THR A 113 -19.22 -4.43 -7.74
CA THR A 113 -18.03 -5.05 -7.14
C THR A 113 -16.80 -4.15 -7.31
N MET A 114 -16.61 -3.54 -8.49
CA MET A 114 -15.54 -2.57 -8.70
C MET A 114 -15.65 -1.39 -7.73
N TYR A 115 -16.83 -0.79 -7.60
CA TYR A 115 -17.04 0.33 -6.68
C TYR A 115 -16.84 -0.05 -5.21
N GLU A 116 -17.27 -1.24 -4.79
CA GLU A 116 -17.01 -1.76 -3.44
C GLU A 116 -15.49 -1.87 -3.17
N LEU A 117 -14.72 -2.37 -4.13
CA LEU A 117 -13.26 -2.45 -4.02
C LEU A 117 -12.58 -1.08 -4.00
N LEU A 118 -13.08 -0.10 -4.76
CA LEU A 118 -12.56 1.27 -4.76
C LEU A 118 -12.83 1.97 -3.42
N ASN A 119 -14.01 1.78 -2.84
CA ASN A 119 -14.35 2.29 -1.51
C ASN A 119 -13.46 1.66 -0.44
N GLU A 120 -13.21 0.36 -0.52
CA GLU A 120 -12.24 -0.32 0.36
C GLU A 120 -10.84 0.30 0.24
N THR A 121 -10.36 0.57 -0.99
CA THR A 121 -9.08 1.29 -1.18
C THR A 121 -9.09 2.64 -0.47
N GLN A 122 -10.17 3.41 -0.60
CA GLN A 122 -10.30 4.74 -0.02
C GLN A 122 -10.29 4.68 1.51
N ASP A 123 -10.94 3.69 2.11
CA ASP A 123 -10.94 3.48 3.56
C ASP A 123 -9.56 3.14 4.09
N ILE A 124 -8.85 2.20 3.45
CA ILE A 124 -7.49 1.83 3.86
C ILE A 124 -6.54 3.03 3.70
N TRP A 125 -6.67 3.78 2.60
CA TRP A 125 -5.87 4.98 2.37
C TRP A 125 -6.11 6.04 3.44
N ARG A 126 -7.37 6.29 3.81
CA ARG A 126 -7.72 7.25 4.87
C ARG A 126 -7.06 6.89 6.20
N LEU A 127 -7.05 5.61 6.56
CA LEU A 127 -6.39 5.14 7.79
C LEU A 127 -4.87 5.35 7.72
N LEU A 128 -4.23 4.97 6.62
CA LEU A 128 -2.79 5.18 6.44
C LEU A 128 -2.42 6.67 6.50
N ARG A 129 -3.24 7.52 5.87
CA ARG A 129 -3.08 8.97 5.87
C ARG A 129 -3.15 9.52 7.30
N MET A 130 -4.11 9.08 8.11
CA MET A 130 -4.21 9.48 9.52
C MET A 130 -2.96 9.11 10.32
N GLU A 131 -2.49 7.87 10.20
CA GLU A 131 -1.30 7.39 10.91
C GLU A 131 -0.04 8.13 10.48
N TYR A 132 0.11 8.39 9.17
CA TYR A 132 1.24 9.15 8.66
C TYR A 132 1.22 10.60 9.15
N SER A 133 0.05 11.24 9.16
CA SER A 133 -0.13 12.59 9.69
C SER A 133 0.26 12.67 11.16
N LYS A 134 -0.13 11.67 11.96
CA LYS A 134 0.24 11.59 13.39
C LYS A 134 1.75 11.50 13.55
N MET A 135 2.41 10.60 12.80
CA MET A 135 3.87 10.48 12.81
C MET A 135 4.56 11.79 12.41
N LEU A 136 4.05 12.50 11.41
CA LEU A 136 4.62 13.79 10.98
C LEU A 136 4.50 14.83 12.08
N THR A 137 3.34 14.95 12.73
CA THR A 137 3.14 15.84 13.88
C THR A 137 4.11 15.51 15.02
N GLU A 138 4.24 14.23 15.38
CA GLU A 138 5.20 13.76 16.41
C GLU A 138 6.64 14.17 16.07
N ARG A 139 7.06 14.02 14.81
CA ARG A 139 8.39 14.42 14.34
C ARG A 139 8.60 15.95 14.44
N LEU A 140 7.63 16.73 13.99
CA LEU A 140 7.72 18.21 14.02
C LEU A 140 7.74 18.75 15.46
N GLN A 141 7.05 18.10 16.40
CA GLN A 141 7.13 18.43 17.84
C GLN A 141 8.52 18.13 18.40
N GLN A 142 9.11 16.98 18.05
CA GLN A 142 10.48 16.62 18.47
C GLN A 142 11.53 17.60 17.93
N GLU A 143 11.31 18.14 16.73
CA GLU A 143 12.17 19.14 16.11
C GLU A 143 11.92 20.57 16.63
N GLY A 144 10.94 20.77 17.52
CA GLY A 144 10.58 22.07 18.07
C GLY A 144 9.95 23.04 17.06
N ILE A 145 9.51 22.52 15.91
CA ILE A 145 8.90 23.32 14.82
C ILE A 145 7.46 23.70 15.16
N ILE A 146 6.74 22.83 15.88
CA ILE A 146 5.39 23.09 16.36
C ILE A 146 5.31 22.86 17.88
N GLY A 147 4.56 23.71 18.58
CA GLY A 147 4.43 23.65 20.03
C GLY A 147 3.74 22.37 20.53
N ASN A 148 4.08 21.97 21.76
CA ASN A 148 3.37 20.89 22.44
C ASN A 148 2.02 21.42 22.92
N SER A 149 0.91 20.84 22.47
CA SER A 149 -0.44 21.24 22.89
C SER A 149 -0.71 21.00 24.39
N ALA A 150 0.25 20.42 25.13
CA ALA A 150 0.21 20.23 26.57
C ALA A 150 0.65 21.48 27.37
N ASP A 151 1.33 22.46 26.74
CA ASP A 151 1.93 23.59 27.46
C ASP A 151 1.00 24.82 27.60
N GLU A 152 -0.21 24.80 27.00
CA GLU A 152 -1.19 25.91 27.10
C GLU A 152 -2.17 25.81 28.29
N LYS A 153 -1.86 24.98 29.30
CA LYS A 153 -2.67 24.86 30.53
C LYS A 153 -1.89 25.15 31.82
N LEU A 154 -1.12 26.23 31.83
CA LEU A 154 -0.54 26.80 33.06
C LEU A 154 -0.94 28.26 33.21
#